data_AF-A0A090IY03-F1
#
_entry.id   AF-A0A090IY03-F1
#
_cell.length_a   1.000
_cell.length_b   1.000
_cell.length_c   1.000
_cell.angle_alpha   90.00
_cell.angle_beta   90.00
_cell.angle_gamma   90.00
#
_symmetry.space_group_name_H-M   'P 1'
#
loop_
_entity.id
_entity.type
_entity.pdbx_description
1 polymer ?
#
loop_
_entity_poly.entity_id
_entity_poly.type
_entity_poly.pdbx_seq_one_letter_code
_entity_poly.pdbx_strand_id
1 'polypeptide(L)'
;MTADRIKNITGMYVPFWMYDLNSRVQVSAEGKVIRTYTRGDYIYTETKYYDVFRDINLDYIKVPVDASKKMNDELMDKLEPYPYDQLKEFKTPYLAGYIAEKYNYTDDELLPRVKSKIQSFIDSYISSTMHGYTTVTYRMKDIDTKKVKSYYVLLPVWMVTYNYKNKDYIFAMNGQTGKIVGNPPLSYWKMLGWFSGISAGTFVIMNILEAIVTGGWSLW
;
A
#
# COMPACT_ATOMS: atom_id res chain seq x y z
N MET A 1 30.18 7.77 -22.66
CA MET A 1 30.64 6.53 -21.99
C MET A 1 29.42 5.85 -21.39
N THR A 2 29.00 4.76 -22.02
CA THR A 2 27.79 3.98 -21.75
C THR A 2 27.95 3.20 -20.44
N ALA A 3 27.12 3.51 -19.44
CA ALA A 3 27.19 2.89 -18.11
C ALA A 3 26.40 1.59 -18.08
N ASP A 4 26.97 0.56 -18.70
CA ASP A 4 26.42 -0.78 -18.78
C ASP A 4 27.14 -1.68 -17.78
N ARG A 5 26.77 -1.65 -16.48
CA ARG A 5 27.25 -2.62 -15.48
C ARG A 5 26.21 -2.90 -14.40
N ILE A 6 25.33 -3.85 -14.69
CA ILE A 6 24.73 -4.65 -13.62
C ILE A 6 25.89 -5.24 -12.81
N LYS A 7 25.96 -4.92 -11.51
CA LYS A 7 27.05 -5.36 -10.63
C LYS A 7 26.86 -6.83 -10.25
N ASN A 8 25.63 -7.20 -9.93
CA ASN A 8 25.25 -8.55 -9.56
C ASN A 8 23.76 -8.79 -9.79
N ILE A 9 23.42 -10.02 -10.19
CA ILE A 9 22.06 -10.57 -10.18
C ILE A 9 22.12 -11.84 -9.37
N THR A 10 21.30 -11.92 -8.33
CA THR A 10 21.28 -13.08 -7.43
C THR A 10 19.85 -13.54 -7.23
N GLY A 11 19.57 -14.77 -7.64
CA GLY A 11 18.32 -15.44 -7.30
C GLY A 11 18.43 -16.00 -5.89
N MET A 12 17.41 -15.74 -5.08
CA MET A 12 17.35 -16.24 -3.72
C MET A 12 15.95 -16.57 -3.24
N TYR A 13 15.86 -17.44 -2.25
CA TYR A 13 14.65 -17.73 -1.51
C TYR A 13 14.65 -16.96 -0.20
N VAL A 14 13.68 -16.07 -0.05
CA VAL A 14 13.49 -15.24 1.14
C VAL A 14 12.48 -15.91 2.08
N PRO A 15 12.76 -16.00 3.38
CA PRO A 15 11.85 -16.56 4.37
C PRO A 15 10.67 -15.64 4.62
N PHE A 16 9.46 -16.21 4.58
CA PHE A 16 8.22 -15.53 4.93
C PHE A 16 7.41 -16.39 5.91
N TRP A 17 6.67 -15.73 6.77
CA TRP A 17 5.56 -16.32 7.50
C TRP A 17 4.25 -15.91 6.83
N MET A 18 3.40 -16.89 6.55
CA MET A 18 2.03 -16.67 6.11
C MET A 18 1.08 -16.92 7.27
N TYR A 19 0.24 -15.95 7.57
CA TYR A 19 -0.69 -16.02 8.69
C TYR A 19 -2.12 -16.22 8.21
N ASP A 20 -2.80 -17.18 8.85
CA ASP A 20 -4.25 -17.18 8.90
C ASP A 20 -4.68 -16.47 10.19
N LEU A 21 -5.46 -15.41 10.06
CA LEU A 21 -5.91 -14.55 11.15
C LEU A 21 -7.43 -14.48 11.17
N ASN A 22 -8.01 -14.44 12.37
CA ASN A 22 -9.42 -14.15 12.57
C ASN A 22 -9.54 -12.86 13.39
N SER A 23 -10.30 -11.90 12.88
CA SER A 23 -10.54 -10.61 13.52
C SER A 23 -12.02 -10.45 13.85
N ARG A 24 -12.33 -10.31 15.14
CA ARG A 24 -13.65 -9.87 15.61
C ARG A 24 -13.63 -8.38 15.83
N VAL A 25 -14.58 -7.69 15.23
CA VAL A 25 -14.58 -6.24 15.13
C VAL A 25 -15.96 -5.72 15.53
N GLN A 26 -16.00 -4.92 16.59
CA GLN A 26 -17.21 -4.26 17.06
C GLN A 26 -17.06 -2.74 16.89
N VAL A 27 -18.02 -2.14 16.20
CA VAL A 27 -18.00 -0.71 15.88
C VAL A 27 -19.30 -0.07 16.28
N SER A 28 -19.22 1.02 17.03
CA SER A 28 -20.33 1.94 17.27
C SER A 28 -20.04 3.29 16.64
N ALA A 29 -21.01 3.85 15.95
CA ALA A 29 -20.90 5.12 15.25
C ALA A 29 -22.23 5.89 15.26
N GLU A 30 -22.16 7.19 15.05
CA GLU A 30 -23.31 8.02 14.73
C GLU A 30 -23.35 8.26 13.22
N GLY A 31 -24.45 7.87 12.58
CA GLY A 31 -24.73 8.15 11.18
C GLY A 31 -25.71 9.31 11.04
N LYS A 32 -25.43 10.25 10.13
CA LYS A 32 -26.32 11.37 9.80
C LYS A 32 -26.82 11.27 8.38
N VAL A 33 -28.12 11.44 8.17
CA VAL A 33 -28.71 11.63 6.84
C VAL A 33 -29.18 13.07 6.74
N ILE A 34 -28.58 13.85 5.85
CA ILE A 34 -28.89 15.26 5.64
C ILE A 34 -29.62 15.38 4.31
N ARG A 35 -30.82 15.95 4.34
CA ARG A 35 -31.58 16.32 3.14
C ARG A 35 -31.87 17.81 3.14
N THR A 36 -31.63 18.45 1.99
CA THR A 36 -31.98 19.85 1.75
C THR A 36 -33.08 19.91 0.69
N TYR A 37 -34.16 20.62 0.98
CA TYR A 37 -35.27 20.78 0.05
C TYR A 37 -35.93 22.15 0.18
N THR A 38 -36.49 22.66 -0.91
CA THR A 38 -37.20 23.94 -0.95
C THR A 38 -38.69 23.70 -0.79
N ARG A 39 -39.36 24.52 0.03
CA ARG A 39 -40.82 24.52 0.17
C ARG A 39 -41.30 25.97 0.29
N GLY A 40 -41.93 26.48 -0.77
CA GLY A 40 -42.22 27.90 -0.92
C GLY A 40 -40.92 28.69 -1.07
N ASP A 41 -40.80 29.80 -0.33
CA ASP A 41 -39.61 30.66 -0.35
C ASP A 41 -38.52 30.23 0.65
N TYR A 42 -38.72 29.11 1.34
CA TYR A 42 -37.79 28.63 2.37
C TYR A 42 -36.99 27.40 1.91
N ILE A 43 -35.70 27.39 2.24
CA ILE A 43 -34.83 26.22 2.13
C ILE A 43 -34.78 25.54 3.50
N TYR A 44 -35.21 24.28 3.56
CA TYR A 44 -35.18 23.45 4.76
C TYR A 44 -34.01 22.47 4.69
N THR A 45 -33.28 22.34 5.79
CA THR A 45 -32.28 21.28 6.00
C THR A 45 -32.77 20.38 7.12
N GLU A 46 -33.13 19.14 6.79
CA GLU A 46 -33.46 18.12 7.80
C GLU A 46 -32.25 17.21 8.02
N THR A 47 -31.90 17.01 9.28
CA THR A 47 -30.85 16.06 9.69
C THR A 47 -31.47 14.96 10.55
N LYS A 48 -31.34 13.71 10.12
CA LYS A 48 -31.70 12.52 10.90
C LYS A 48 -30.45 11.91 11.51
N TYR A 49 -30.54 11.51 12.77
CA TYR A 49 -29.48 10.88 13.54
C TYR A 49 -29.79 9.39 13.72
N TYR A 50 -28.78 8.56 13.55
CA TYR A 50 -28.87 7.10 13.68
C TYR A 50 -27.71 6.59 14.52
N ASP A 51 -28.01 5.77 15.51
CA ASP A 51 -27.01 4.94 16.17
C ASP A 51 -26.73 3.72 15.30
N VAL A 52 -25.47 3.57 14.90
CA VAL A 52 -25.03 2.53 13.99
C VAL A 52 -24.12 1.57 14.75
N PHE A 53 -24.51 0.30 14.77
CA PHE A 53 -23.70 -0.77 15.33
C PHE A 53 -23.32 -1.79 14.25
N ARG A 54 -22.08 -2.28 14.30
CA ARG A 54 -21.58 -3.36 13.46
C ARG A 54 -20.83 -4.36 14.33
N ASP A 55 -21.18 -5.64 14.17
CA ASP A 55 -20.41 -6.77 14.68
C ASP A 55 -19.94 -7.57 13.46
N ILE A 56 -18.63 -7.60 13.24
CA ILE A 56 -18.01 -8.11 12.02
C ILE A 56 -17.01 -9.19 12.41
N ASN A 57 -17.08 -10.32 11.72
CA ASN A 57 -16.08 -11.38 11.78
C ASN A 57 -15.35 -11.46 10.44
N LEU A 58 -14.03 -11.27 10.45
CA LEU A 58 -13.18 -11.28 9.26
C LEU A 58 -12.14 -12.38 9.36
N ASP A 59 -12.01 -13.17 8.30
CA ASP A 59 -10.96 -14.16 8.15
C ASP A 59 -9.97 -13.69 7.08
N TYR A 60 -8.69 -13.65 7.46
CA TYR A 60 -7.58 -13.36 6.56
C TYR A 60 -6.78 -14.63 6.36
N ILE A 61 -6.55 -15.00 5.10
CA ILE A 61 -5.89 -16.26 4.74
C ILE A 61 -4.56 -15.97 4.07
N LYS A 62 -3.50 -16.66 4.52
CA LYS A 62 -2.14 -16.58 3.97
C LYS A 62 -1.61 -15.14 3.85
N VAL A 63 -1.80 -14.30 4.86
CA VAL A 63 -1.21 -12.95 4.88
C VAL A 63 0.30 -13.07 5.08
N PRO A 64 1.13 -12.67 4.10
CA PRO A 64 2.58 -12.83 4.18
C PRO A 64 3.24 -11.69 4.98
N VAL A 65 4.29 -12.04 5.72
CA VAL A 65 5.25 -11.10 6.31
C VAL A 65 6.64 -11.72 6.15
N ASP A 66 7.60 -10.96 5.62
CA ASP A 66 8.96 -11.45 5.48
C ASP A 66 9.62 -11.61 6.86
N ALA A 67 10.45 -12.64 6.98
CA ALA A 67 11.12 -13.00 8.21
C ALA A 67 12.63 -12.78 8.13
N SER A 68 13.10 -11.95 7.20
CA SER A 68 14.52 -11.64 7.02
C SER A 68 14.84 -10.30 7.67
N LYS A 69 15.87 -10.26 8.52
CA LYS A 69 16.39 -9.01 9.09
C LYS A 69 17.21 -8.21 8.07
N LYS A 70 17.72 -8.87 7.02
CA LYS A 70 18.62 -8.25 6.04
C LYS A 70 17.87 -7.58 4.91
N MET A 71 16.62 -8.00 4.67
CA MET A 71 15.78 -7.42 3.64
C MET A 71 15.06 -6.18 4.16
N ASN A 72 14.81 -5.24 3.26
CA ASN A 72 13.99 -4.07 3.58
C ASN A 72 12.52 -4.46 3.48
N ASP A 73 11.81 -4.40 4.61
CA ASP A 73 10.39 -4.73 4.77
C ASP A 73 9.50 -4.05 3.71
N GLU A 74 9.68 -2.74 3.48
CA GLU A 74 8.87 -1.97 2.53
C GLU A 74 9.07 -2.47 1.08
N LEU A 75 10.30 -2.81 0.73
CA LEU A 75 10.62 -3.38 -0.57
C LEU A 75 9.98 -4.76 -0.72
N MET A 76 10.03 -5.61 0.31
CA MET A 76 9.44 -6.96 0.29
C MET A 76 7.91 -6.91 0.23
N ASP A 77 7.26 -6.06 1.02
CA ASP A 77 5.81 -5.84 1.00
C ASP A 77 5.35 -5.36 -0.39
N LYS A 78 6.16 -4.54 -1.07
CA LYS A 78 5.86 -4.08 -2.44
C LYS A 78 6.07 -5.16 -3.51
N LEU A 79 6.81 -6.24 -3.26
CA LEU A 79 6.95 -7.34 -4.23
C LEU A 79 5.70 -8.21 -4.34
N GLU A 80 4.83 -8.14 -3.33
CA GLU A 80 3.53 -8.80 -3.33
C GLU A 80 2.57 -8.20 -4.37
N PRO A 81 1.55 -8.95 -4.82
CA PRO A 81 1.22 -10.33 -4.43
C PRO A 81 2.03 -11.40 -5.20
N TYR A 82 2.20 -12.56 -4.56
CA TYR A 82 2.61 -13.79 -5.25
C TYR A 82 1.37 -14.67 -5.54
N PRO A 83 1.43 -15.58 -6.53
CA PRO A 83 0.38 -16.56 -6.76
C PRO A 83 0.39 -17.66 -5.68
N TYR A 84 -0.24 -17.41 -4.52
CA TYR A 84 -0.24 -18.30 -3.36
C TYR A 84 -1.01 -19.62 -3.55
N ASP A 85 -1.77 -19.73 -4.63
CA ASP A 85 -2.36 -20.97 -5.14
C ASP A 85 -1.31 -21.93 -5.72
N GLN A 86 -0.16 -21.42 -6.11
CA GLN A 86 0.95 -22.21 -6.68
C GLN A 86 2.00 -22.63 -5.64
N LEU A 87 1.73 -22.43 -4.34
CA LEU A 87 2.61 -22.89 -3.27
C LEU A 87 2.77 -24.42 -3.34
N LYS A 88 4.02 -24.88 -3.27
CA LYS A 88 4.38 -26.29 -3.29
C LYS A 88 4.97 -26.69 -1.94
N GLU A 89 4.75 -27.96 -1.58
CA GLU A 89 5.43 -28.57 -0.45
C GLU A 89 6.94 -28.48 -0.65
N PHE A 90 7.66 -28.08 0.40
CA PHE A 90 9.09 -27.84 0.30
C PHE A 90 9.86 -29.11 -0.05
N LYS A 91 10.76 -29.01 -1.03
CA LYS A 91 11.73 -30.04 -1.36
C LYS A 91 13.11 -29.41 -1.50
N THR A 92 14.12 -29.99 -0.87
CA THR A 92 15.51 -29.50 -0.91
C THR A 92 16.02 -29.18 -2.34
N PRO A 93 15.68 -29.96 -3.39
CA PRO A 93 16.09 -29.64 -4.76
C PRO A 93 15.64 -28.27 -5.27
N TYR A 94 14.59 -27.66 -4.71
CA TYR A 94 14.15 -26.31 -5.11
C TYR A 94 15.18 -25.23 -4.77
N LEU A 95 16.07 -25.47 -3.81
CA LEU A 95 17.13 -24.55 -3.43
C LEU A 95 18.42 -24.74 -4.23
N ALA A 96 18.51 -25.79 -5.06
CA ALA A 96 19.73 -26.07 -5.81
C ALA A 96 20.07 -24.91 -6.75
N GLY A 97 21.27 -24.33 -6.57
CA GLY A 97 21.74 -23.19 -7.36
C GLY A 97 21.23 -21.82 -6.91
N TYR A 98 20.47 -21.74 -5.80
CA TYR A 98 19.94 -20.48 -5.26
C TYR A 98 20.41 -20.26 -3.82
N ILE A 99 20.59 -18.98 -3.46
CA ILE A 99 20.83 -18.62 -2.05
C ILE A 99 19.50 -18.76 -1.30
N ALA A 100 19.50 -19.36 -0.11
CA ALA A 100 18.32 -19.42 0.73
C ALA A 100 18.64 -18.85 2.11
N GLU A 101 17.83 -17.91 2.57
CA GLU A 101 17.93 -17.41 3.93
C GLU A 101 17.04 -18.23 4.88
N LYS A 102 17.53 -18.41 6.10
CA LYS A 102 16.71 -18.88 7.22
C LYS A 102 16.05 -17.67 7.88
N TYR A 103 14.83 -17.86 8.41
CA TYR A 103 14.14 -16.82 9.17
C TYR A 103 15.02 -16.28 10.32
N ASN A 104 14.98 -14.97 10.53
CA ASN A 104 15.57 -14.28 11.67
C ASN A 104 14.57 -14.01 12.78
N TYR A 105 13.28 -13.97 12.44
CA TYR A 105 12.18 -13.73 13.38
C TYR A 105 11.19 -14.89 13.32
N THR A 106 10.71 -15.28 14.50
CA THR A 106 9.63 -16.25 14.66
C THR A 106 8.28 -15.65 14.26
N ASP A 107 7.28 -16.51 14.12
CA ASP A 107 5.92 -16.08 13.80
C ASP A 107 5.26 -15.30 14.96
N ASP A 108 5.60 -15.60 16.21
CA ASP A 108 5.12 -14.84 17.36
C ASP A 108 5.72 -13.42 17.43
N GLU A 109 7.02 -13.28 17.12
CA GLU A 109 7.69 -11.97 17.07
C GLU A 109 7.12 -11.06 15.97
N LEU A 110 6.65 -11.64 14.86
CA LEU A 110 6.09 -10.90 13.72
C LEU A 110 4.56 -10.75 13.77
N LEU A 111 3.89 -11.35 14.76
CA LEU A 111 2.44 -11.21 14.93
C LEU A 111 1.97 -9.74 15.04
N PRO A 112 2.66 -8.84 15.76
CA PRO A 112 2.28 -7.42 15.77
C PRO A 112 2.40 -6.76 14.39
N ARG A 113 3.40 -7.14 13.59
CA ARG A 113 3.61 -6.60 12.23
C ARG A 113 2.47 -7.01 11.29
N VAL A 114 2.07 -8.28 11.30
CA VAL A 114 0.95 -8.73 10.44
C VAL A 114 -0.38 -8.10 10.87
N LYS A 115 -0.62 -7.93 12.18
CA LYS A 115 -1.80 -7.22 12.70
C LYS A 115 -1.87 -5.77 12.19
N SER A 116 -0.74 -5.06 12.22
CA SER A 116 -0.64 -3.71 11.66
C SER A 116 -0.90 -3.70 10.15
N LYS A 117 -0.36 -4.67 9.40
CA LYS A 117 -0.55 -4.81 7.95
C LYS A 117 -2.01 -4.98 7.55
N ILE A 118 -2.82 -5.72 8.34
CA ILE A 118 -4.24 -5.93 8.04
C ILE A 118 -5.16 -4.79 8.51
N GLN A 119 -4.68 -3.89 9.37
CA GLN A 119 -5.51 -2.86 10.01
C GLN A 119 -6.21 -1.94 8.99
N SER A 120 -5.50 -1.54 7.92
CA SER A 120 -6.07 -0.70 6.87
C SER A 120 -7.19 -1.41 6.08
N PHE A 121 -7.10 -2.73 5.92
CA PHE A 121 -8.13 -3.54 5.29
C PHE A 121 -9.36 -3.67 6.19
N ILE A 122 -9.17 -3.86 7.50
CA ILE A 122 -10.26 -3.84 8.49
C ILE A 122 -10.99 -2.49 8.42
N ASP A 123 -10.25 -1.39 8.44
CA ASP A 123 -10.82 -0.04 8.43
C ASP A 123 -11.56 0.30 7.13
N SER A 124 -11.01 -0.16 6.00
CA SER A 124 -11.64 -0.05 4.69
C SER A 124 -12.94 -0.87 4.64
N TYR A 125 -12.92 -2.09 5.19
CA TYR A 125 -14.10 -2.93 5.26
C TYR A 125 -15.18 -2.32 6.15
N ILE A 126 -14.86 -1.87 7.36
CA ILE A 126 -15.79 -1.15 8.25
C ILE A 126 -16.45 -0.01 7.48
N SER A 127 -15.64 0.84 6.82
CA SER A 127 -16.13 2.00 6.07
C SER A 127 -17.07 1.59 4.94
N SER A 128 -16.79 0.47 4.26
CA SER A 128 -17.69 -0.10 3.23
C SER A 128 -19.01 -0.64 3.79
N THR A 129 -19.15 -0.87 5.10
CA THR A 129 -20.44 -1.26 5.70
C THR A 129 -21.30 -0.07 6.14
N MET A 130 -20.77 1.16 6.01
CA MET A 130 -21.39 2.40 6.50
C MET A 130 -22.04 3.22 5.38
N HIS A 131 -22.60 2.54 4.37
CA HIS A 131 -23.34 3.19 3.29
C HIS A 131 -24.71 3.72 3.75
N GLY A 132 -25.24 4.73 3.06
CA GLY A 132 -26.57 5.29 3.31
C GLY A 132 -26.60 6.49 4.27
N TYR A 133 -25.45 6.91 4.80
CA TYR A 133 -25.31 8.12 5.62
C TYR A 133 -24.54 9.20 4.86
N THR A 134 -24.94 10.46 5.03
CA THR A 134 -24.20 11.63 4.54
C THR A 134 -22.90 11.83 5.31
N THR A 135 -22.90 11.51 6.60
CA THR A 135 -21.70 11.60 7.46
C THR A 135 -21.75 10.51 8.50
N VAL A 136 -20.59 9.95 8.83
CA VAL A 136 -20.43 8.92 9.86
C VAL A 136 -19.34 9.35 10.82
N THR A 137 -19.62 9.33 12.11
CA THR A 137 -18.68 9.64 13.17
C THR A 137 -18.52 8.42 14.07
N TYR A 138 -17.35 7.79 14.04
CA TYR A 138 -17.04 6.63 14.86
C TYR A 138 -16.94 7.03 16.34
N ARG A 139 -17.62 6.29 17.22
CA ARG A 139 -17.58 6.47 18.68
C ARG A 139 -16.65 5.46 19.33
N MET A 140 -16.76 4.20 18.94
CA MET A 140 -15.91 3.10 19.41
C MET A 140 -15.57 2.18 18.25
N LYS A 141 -14.34 1.68 18.25
CA LYS A 141 -13.86 0.65 17.33
C LYS A 141 -13.00 -0.32 18.14
N ASP A 142 -13.56 -1.47 18.48
CA ASP A 142 -12.86 -2.55 19.15
C ASP A 142 -12.50 -3.64 18.13
N ILE A 143 -11.23 -4.04 18.10
CA ILE A 143 -10.68 -4.99 17.13
C ILE A 143 -9.84 -6.01 17.88
N ASP A 144 -10.37 -7.23 18.01
CA ASP A 144 -9.65 -8.38 18.56
C ASP A 144 -9.22 -9.30 17.41
N THR A 145 -7.92 -9.32 17.12
CA THR A 145 -7.34 -10.19 16.09
C THR A 145 -6.54 -11.32 16.72
N LYS A 146 -6.84 -12.56 16.32
CA LYS A 146 -6.17 -13.78 16.78
C LYS A 146 -5.44 -14.48 15.65
N LYS A 147 -4.26 -15.01 15.98
CA LYS A 147 -3.52 -15.94 15.12
C LYS A 147 -4.24 -17.29 15.14
N VAL A 148 -4.68 -17.76 13.97
CA VAL A 148 -5.28 -19.11 13.82
C VAL A 148 -4.18 -20.10 13.49
N LYS A 149 -3.39 -19.82 12.45
CA LYS A 149 -2.26 -20.63 11.99
C LYS A 149 -1.17 -19.75 11.39
N SER A 150 0.05 -20.29 11.36
CA SER A 150 1.19 -19.71 10.67
C SER A 150 1.88 -20.80 9.84
N TYR A 151 2.35 -20.44 8.65
CA TYR A 151 3.07 -21.34 7.74
C TYR A 151 4.40 -20.71 7.37
N TYR A 152 5.47 -21.50 7.46
CA TYR A 152 6.78 -21.08 6.97
C TYR A 152 6.88 -21.35 5.48
N VAL A 153 7.19 -20.31 4.70
CA VAL A 153 7.34 -20.42 3.25
C VAL A 153 8.61 -19.71 2.79
N LEU A 154 9.12 -20.16 1.65
CA LEU A 154 10.25 -19.56 0.97
C LEU A 154 9.78 -19.01 -0.36
N LEU A 155 9.86 -17.69 -0.54
CA LEU A 155 9.43 -17.02 -1.76
C LEU A 155 10.63 -16.67 -2.63
N PRO A 156 10.59 -16.94 -3.94
CA PRO A 156 11.69 -16.65 -4.85
C PRO A 156 11.75 -15.15 -5.14
N VAL A 157 12.92 -14.56 -4.95
CA VAL A 157 13.24 -13.16 -5.19
C VAL A 157 14.53 -13.07 -5.99
N TRP A 158 14.54 -12.24 -7.02
CA TRP A 158 15.76 -11.85 -7.72
C TRP A 158 16.22 -10.50 -7.21
N MET A 159 17.42 -10.46 -6.65
CA MET A 159 18.08 -9.23 -6.23
C MET A 159 19.02 -8.76 -7.33
N VAL A 160 18.83 -7.54 -7.81
CA VAL A 160 19.66 -6.90 -8.83
C VAL A 160 20.32 -5.68 -8.21
N THR A 161 21.65 -5.66 -8.21
CA THR A 161 22.43 -4.50 -7.78
C THR A 161 23.03 -3.83 -9.00
N TYR A 162 22.75 -2.54 -9.18
CA TYR A 162 23.30 -1.71 -10.24
C TYR A 162 24.14 -0.59 -9.64
N ASN A 163 25.34 -0.37 -10.17
CA ASN A 163 26.18 0.74 -9.74
C ASN A 163 26.00 1.92 -10.70
N TYR A 164 25.56 3.07 -10.16
CA TYR A 164 25.44 4.30 -10.91
C TYR A 164 26.12 5.44 -10.18
N LYS A 165 27.10 6.08 -10.83
CA LYS A 165 27.88 7.20 -10.26
C LYS A 165 28.44 6.87 -8.86
N ASN A 166 29.07 5.70 -8.71
CA ASN A 166 29.63 5.20 -7.44
C ASN A 166 28.59 4.99 -6.31
N LYS A 167 27.31 4.89 -6.64
CA LYS A 167 26.24 4.50 -5.70
C LYS A 167 25.61 3.20 -6.15
N ASP A 168 25.44 2.27 -5.22
CA ASP A 168 24.74 1.01 -5.47
C ASP A 168 23.23 1.22 -5.30
N TYR A 169 22.46 0.79 -6.30
CA TYR A 169 21.01 0.78 -6.30
C TYR A 169 20.55 -0.66 -6.31
N ILE A 170 19.72 -1.02 -5.33
CA ILE A 170 19.16 -2.35 -5.19
C ILE A 170 17.74 -2.35 -5.75
N PHE A 171 17.49 -3.28 -6.64
CA PHE A 171 16.17 -3.63 -7.12
C PHE A 171 15.91 -5.07 -6.72
N ALA A 172 14.69 -5.35 -6.30
CA ALA A 172 14.21 -6.70 -6.13
C ALA A 172 13.13 -6.98 -7.16
N MET A 173 13.06 -8.23 -7.59
CA MET A 173 12.06 -8.69 -8.54
C MET A 173 11.41 -9.96 -7.99
N ASN A 174 10.09 -9.98 -8.03
CA ASN A 174 9.30 -11.15 -7.68
C ASN A 174 9.65 -12.27 -8.66
N GLY A 175 10.17 -13.40 -8.15
CA GLY A 175 10.67 -14.49 -8.99
C GLY A 175 9.61 -15.29 -9.73
N GLN A 176 8.32 -15.11 -9.41
CA GLN A 176 7.21 -15.74 -10.13
C GLN A 176 6.53 -14.77 -11.09
N THR A 177 6.25 -13.54 -10.66
CA THR A 177 5.47 -12.57 -11.46
C THR A 177 6.33 -11.63 -12.29
N GLY A 178 7.62 -11.50 -11.98
CA GLY A 178 8.52 -10.54 -12.63
C GLY A 178 8.29 -9.08 -12.19
N LYS A 179 7.42 -8.82 -11.20
CA LYS A 179 7.21 -7.47 -10.66
C LYS A 179 8.52 -6.94 -10.06
N ILE A 180 8.96 -5.77 -10.51
CA ILE A 180 10.21 -5.12 -10.05
C ILE A 180 9.88 -4.00 -9.07
N VAL A 181 10.62 -3.95 -7.96
CA VAL A 181 10.56 -2.90 -6.95
C VAL A 181 11.98 -2.42 -6.66
N GLY A 182 12.17 -1.12 -6.65
CA GLY A 182 13.43 -0.49 -6.27
C GLY A 182 13.40 0.99 -6.60
N ASN A 183 14.37 1.72 -6.08
CA ASN A 183 14.47 3.16 -6.30
C ASN A 183 15.47 3.42 -7.44
N PRO A 184 15.02 3.85 -8.63
CA PRO A 184 15.94 4.17 -9.70
C PRO A 184 16.75 5.44 -9.42
N PRO A 185 17.95 5.58 -10.00
CA PRO A 185 18.72 6.81 -9.89
C PRO A 185 17.96 7.97 -10.55
N LEU A 186 17.52 8.93 -9.74
CA LEU A 186 16.86 10.13 -10.23
C LEU A 186 17.89 11.23 -10.53
N SER A 187 17.71 11.91 -11.66
CA SER A 187 18.53 13.07 -12.02
C SER A 187 17.85 14.35 -11.54
N TYR A 188 18.41 14.98 -10.50
CA TYR A 188 17.91 16.23 -9.94
C TYR A 188 17.71 17.32 -11.01
N TRP A 189 18.68 17.49 -11.91
CA TRP A 189 18.59 18.48 -12.98
C TRP A 189 17.47 18.21 -13.99
N LYS A 190 17.22 16.94 -14.32
CA LYS A 190 16.09 16.59 -15.20
C LYS A 190 14.77 16.84 -14.49
N MET A 191 14.68 16.50 -13.21
CA MET A 191 13.50 16.74 -12.38
C MET A 191 13.20 18.23 -12.27
N LEU A 192 14.21 19.05 -11.98
CA LEU A 192 14.08 20.50 -11.90
C LEU A 192 13.66 21.08 -13.25
N GLY A 193 14.26 20.67 -14.36
CA GLY A 193 13.88 21.12 -15.69
C GLY A 193 12.41 20.83 -16.02
N TRP A 194 11.94 19.61 -15.76
CA TRP A 194 10.53 19.24 -15.92
C TRP A 194 9.62 20.07 -15.02
N PHE A 195 9.97 20.21 -13.74
CA PHE A 195 9.17 20.95 -12.77
C PHE A 195 9.08 22.44 -13.12
N SER A 196 10.20 23.06 -13.51
CA SER A 196 10.26 24.45 -13.97
C SER A 196 9.45 24.65 -15.25
N GLY A 197 9.52 23.71 -16.21
CA GLY A 197 8.74 23.76 -17.43
C GLY A 197 7.24 23.71 -17.18
N ILE A 198 6.77 22.75 -16.37
CA ILE A 198 5.35 22.62 -16.00
C ILE A 198 4.87 23.87 -15.23
N SER A 199 5.66 24.34 -14.27
CA SER A 199 5.33 25.52 -13.47
C SER A 199 5.23 26.78 -14.34
N ALA A 200 6.19 27.01 -15.22
CA ALA A 200 6.19 28.16 -16.12
C ALA A 200 5.02 28.10 -17.11
N GLY A 201 4.73 26.93 -17.69
CA GLY A 201 3.59 26.75 -18.59
C GLY A 201 2.26 27.00 -17.87
N THR A 202 2.10 26.47 -16.67
CA THR A 202 0.90 26.68 -15.84
C THR A 202 0.74 28.15 -15.46
N PHE A 203 1.84 28.83 -15.11
CA PHE A 203 1.84 30.26 -14.81
C PHE A 203 1.38 31.09 -16.00
N VAL A 204 1.92 30.85 -17.20
CA VAL A 204 1.50 31.55 -18.42
C VAL A 204 0.02 31.30 -18.73
N ILE A 205 -0.45 30.06 -18.61
CA ILE A 205 -1.87 29.72 -18.81
C ILE A 205 -2.76 30.48 -17.82
N MET A 206 -2.40 30.52 -16.53
CA MET A 206 -3.14 31.28 -15.52
C MET A 206 -3.21 32.77 -15.85
N ASN A 207 -2.10 33.37 -16.28
CA ASN A 207 -2.07 34.79 -16.67
C ASN A 207 -2.94 35.08 -17.91
N ILE A 208 -2.94 34.19 -18.90
CA ILE A 208 -3.81 34.32 -20.09
C ILE A 208 -5.29 34.20 -19.68
N LEU A 209 -5.62 33.24 -18.82
CA LEU A 209 -6.97 33.08 -18.30
C LEU A 209 -7.41 34.30 -17.51
N GLU A 210 -6.55 34.84 -16.64
CA GLU A 210 -6.80 36.08 -15.93
C GLU A 210 -7.06 37.23 -16.90
N ALA A 211 -6.22 37.42 -17.92
CA ALA A 211 -6.41 38.46 -18.93
C ALA A 211 -7.72 38.30 -19.73
N ILE A 212 -8.18 37.07 -19.99
CA ILE A 212 -9.46 36.81 -20.66
C ILE A 212 -10.64 37.11 -19.71
N VAL A 213 -10.57 36.66 -18.45
CA VAL A 213 -11.65 36.82 -17.45
C VAL A 213 -11.80 38.27 -17.00
N THR A 214 -10.68 38.99 -16.85
CA THR A 214 -10.67 40.41 -16.46
C THR A 214 -10.94 41.36 -17.62
N GLY A 215 -11.09 40.84 -18.85
CA GLY A 215 -11.37 41.64 -20.03
C GLY A 215 -10.17 42.49 -20.44
N GLY A 216 -9.13 41.84 -20.96
CA GLY A 216 -8.01 42.37 -21.73
C GLY A 216 -7.63 43.82 -21.48
N TRP A 217 -6.55 44.05 -20.72
CA TRP A 217 -5.80 45.30 -20.63
C TRP A 217 -6.68 46.56 -20.75
N SER A 218 -7.38 46.92 -19.67
CA SER A 218 -7.96 48.25 -19.54
C SER A 218 -6.84 49.28 -19.60
N LEU A 219 -6.59 49.82 -20.80
CA LEU A 219 -5.79 51.03 -21.02
C LEU A 219 -6.54 52.20 -20.36
N TRP A 220 -6.11 52.57 -19.16
CA TRP A 220 -6.08 53.93 -18.63
C TRP A 220 -4.84 54.08 -17.75
#